data_AF-A0AAE4CS32-F1
#
_entry.id   AF-A0AAE4CS32-F1
#
_cell.length_a   1.000
_cell.length_b   1.000
_cell.length_c   1.000
_cell.angle_alpha   90.00
_cell.angle_beta   90.00
_cell.angle_gamma   90.00
#
_symmetry.space_group_name_H-M   'P 1'
#
loop_
_entity.id
_entity.type
_entity.pdbx_description
1 polymer ?
#
loop_
_entity_poly.entity_id
_entity_poly.type
_entity_poly.pdbx_seq_one_letter_code
_entity_poly.pdbx_strand_id
1 'polypeptide(L)'
;MSDARENQDFTGRWRQEIAAIADSLSQHLRQRVEVLGATEMAEAFSVSVRGPAASPTGFGLTWNGVLGMQPIDGRPHISVSMFFYSRGERIRLAEHDGSYIELELDGRLDGSGTWRDLGWLEDEYGEYESYDRWE
;
A
#
# COMPACT_ATOMS: atom_id res chain seq x y z
N MET A 1 -22.46 -7.58 -10.93
CA MET A 1 -21.62 -7.96 -12.08
C MET A 1 -20.21 -8.05 -11.57
N SER A 2 -19.64 -9.25 -11.64
CA SER A 2 -18.35 -9.61 -11.06
C SER A 2 -17.25 -9.30 -12.07
N ASP A 3 -16.54 -8.19 -11.90
CA ASP A 3 -15.20 -8.05 -12.48
C ASP A 3 -14.24 -8.86 -11.61
N ALA A 4 -14.08 -10.13 -11.97
CA ALA A 4 -12.85 -10.82 -11.67
C ALA A 4 -11.77 -10.09 -12.46
N ARG A 5 -11.15 -9.07 -11.87
CA ARG A 5 -9.90 -8.52 -12.38
C ARG A 5 -8.94 -9.70 -12.44
N GLU A 6 -8.69 -10.14 -13.67
CA GLU A 6 -7.62 -11.07 -13.99
C GLU A 6 -6.40 -10.69 -13.16
N ASN A 7 -5.85 -11.70 -12.51
CA ASN A 7 -4.55 -11.64 -11.86
C ASN A 7 -3.56 -11.27 -12.97
N GLN A 8 -3.38 -9.97 -13.22
CA GLN A 8 -2.58 -9.48 -14.34
C GLN A 8 -1.19 -10.05 -14.13
N ASP A 9 -0.72 -10.83 -15.11
CA ASP A 9 0.63 -11.36 -15.13
C ASP A 9 1.58 -10.16 -15.11
N PHE A 10 2.04 -9.82 -13.91
CA PHE A 10 2.90 -8.68 -13.65
C PHE A 10 4.25 -8.95 -14.32
N THR A 11 4.54 -8.30 -15.45
CA THR A 11 5.72 -8.55 -16.29
C THR A 11 6.74 -7.40 -16.30
N GLY A 12 6.71 -6.52 -15.30
CA GLY A 12 7.58 -5.36 -15.19
C GLY A 12 9.02 -5.67 -14.76
N ARG A 13 9.92 -4.69 -14.95
CA ARG A 13 11.36 -4.83 -14.62
C ARG A 13 11.59 -4.90 -13.11
N TRP A 14 10.66 -4.37 -12.32
CA TRP A 14 10.71 -4.36 -10.87
C TRP A 14 9.92 -5.53 -10.25
N ARG A 15 9.47 -6.51 -11.06
CA ARG A 15 8.65 -7.64 -10.60
C ARG A 15 9.21 -8.36 -9.40
N GLN A 16 10.51 -8.67 -9.41
CA GLN A 16 11.11 -9.46 -8.35
C GLN A 16 11.18 -8.66 -7.04
N GLU A 17 11.54 -7.38 -7.15
CA GLU A 17 11.63 -6.44 -6.03
C GLU A 17 10.25 -6.16 -5.45
N ILE A 18 9.25 -5.87 -6.28
CA ILE A 18 7.86 -5.64 -5.86
C ILE A 18 7.30 -6.86 -5.14
N ALA A 19 7.52 -8.07 -5.69
CA ALA A 19 7.09 -9.30 -5.04
C ALA A 19 7.77 -9.50 -3.68
N ALA A 20 9.09 -9.30 -3.60
CA ALA A 20 9.84 -9.47 -2.37
C ALA A 20 9.43 -8.45 -1.28
N ILE A 21 9.21 -7.19 -1.66
CA ILE A 21 8.77 -6.13 -0.75
C ILE A 21 7.31 -6.38 -0.30
N ALA A 22 6.42 -6.77 -1.20
CA ALA A 22 5.04 -7.12 -0.85
C ALA A 22 4.95 -8.34 0.09
N ASP A 23 5.79 -9.36 -0.14
CA ASP A 23 5.90 -10.51 0.75
C ASP A 23 6.44 -10.10 2.14
N SER A 24 7.43 -9.20 2.17
CA SER A 24 7.95 -8.62 3.42
C SER A 24 6.87 -7.84 4.18
N LEU A 25 6.09 -7.02 3.48
CA LEU A 25 4.96 -6.28 4.06
C LEU A 25 3.88 -7.24 4.61
N SER A 26 3.56 -8.29 3.86
CA SER A 26 2.63 -9.35 4.27
C SER A 26 3.07 -10.02 5.58
N GLN A 27 4.36 -10.32 5.70
CA GLN A 27 4.94 -10.88 6.94
C GLN A 27 4.87 -9.89 8.10
N HIS A 28 5.19 -8.61 7.86
CA HIS A 28 5.14 -7.56 8.88
C HIS A 28 3.71 -7.35 9.41
N LEU A 29 2.74 -7.22 8.51
CA LEU A 29 1.33 -7.01 8.86
C LEU A 29 0.65 -8.29 9.39
N ARG A 30 1.27 -9.46 9.21
CA ARG A 30 0.69 -10.79 9.47
C ARG A 30 -0.65 -10.98 8.75
N GLN A 31 -0.73 -10.43 7.54
CA GLN A 31 -1.92 -10.43 6.70
C GLN A 31 -1.51 -10.63 5.26
N ARG A 32 -2.37 -11.27 4.47
CA ARG A 32 -2.16 -11.35 3.02
C ARG A 32 -2.17 -9.94 2.42
N VAL A 33 -1.15 -9.64 1.63
CA VAL A 33 -1.09 -8.47 0.76
C VAL A 33 -1.33 -8.93 -0.67
N GLU A 34 -2.23 -8.26 -1.37
CA GLU A 34 -2.48 -8.45 -2.80
C GLU A 34 -1.97 -7.25 -3.59
N VAL A 35 -1.17 -7.52 -4.62
CA VAL A 35 -0.70 -6.51 -5.58
C VAL A 35 -1.73 -6.40 -6.70
N LEU A 36 -2.29 -5.21 -6.91
CA LEU A 36 -3.36 -4.97 -7.89
C LEU A 36 -2.84 -4.46 -9.23
N GLY A 37 -1.69 -3.78 -9.22
CA GLY A 37 -1.05 -3.23 -10.41
C GLY A 37 0.12 -2.33 -10.01
N ALA A 38 1.01 -2.05 -10.96
CA ALA A 38 2.09 -1.09 -10.74
C ALA A 38 2.26 -0.13 -11.92
N THR A 39 2.74 1.06 -11.57
CA THR A 39 3.32 2.03 -12.49
C THR A 39 4.83 2.03 -12.26
N GLU A 40 5.60 1.71 -13.30
CA GLU A 40 7.06 1.62 -13.23
C GLU A 40 7.73 2.75 -13.99
N MET A 41 8.81 3.28 -13.42
CA MET A 41 9.75 4.21 -14.04
C MET A 41 11.16 3.61 -14.05
N ALA A 42 12.11 4.31 -14.67
CA ALA A 42 13.48 3.81 -14.81
C ALA A 42 14.17 3.53 -13.46
N GLU A 43 13.86 4.30 -12.41
CA GLU A 43 14.49 4.19 -11.09
C GLU A 43 13.48 4.16 -9.94
N ALA A 44 12.18 4.12 -10.25
CA ALA A 44 11.11 4.21 -9.26
C ALA A 44 9.92 3.31 -9.66
N PHE A 45 9.08 2.98 -8.69
CA PHE A 45 7.78 2.38 -8.94
C PHE A 45 6.73 2.86 -7.94
N SER A 46 5.47 2.71 -8.31
CA SER A 46 4.31 2.87 -7.44
C SER A 46 3.35 1.71 -7.67
N VAL A 47 2.95 1.02 -6.61
CA VAL A 47 2.16 -0.22 -6.66
C VAL A 47 0.90 -0.05 -5.84
N SER A 48 -0.26 -0.32 -6.42
CA SER A 48 -1.49 -0.43 -5.65
C SER A 48 -1.53 -1.78 -4.96
N VAL A 49 -1.66 -1.77 -3.64
CA VAL A 49 -1.74 -2.96 -2.79
C VAL A 49 -3.00 -2.94 -1.95
N ARG A 50 -3.48 -4.10 -1.53
CA ARG A 50 -4.61 -4.20 -0.58
C ARG A 50 -4.47 -5.35 0.40
N GLY A 51 -5.13 -5.17 1.53
CA GLY A 51 -5.36 -6.21 2.53
C GLY A 51 -6.56 -7.10 2.21
N PRO A 52 -6.86 -8.05 3.10
CA PRO A 52 -8.04 -8.90 2.96
C PRO A 52 -9.33 -8.09 3.07
N ALA A 53 -10.33 -8.44 2.25
CA ALA A 53 -11.66 -7.86 2.35
C ALA A 53 -12.26 -8.09 3.75
N ALA A 54 -12.94 -7.06 4.27
CA ALA A 54 -13.62 -7.14 5.56
C ALA A 54 -14.72 -8.21 5.55
N SER A 55 -14.93 -8.87 6.70
CA SER A 55 -16.08 -9.74 6.91
C SER A 55 -17.39 -8.97 6.70
N PRO A 56 -18.40 -9.53 6.00
CA PRO A 56 -19.69 -8.89 5.83
C PRO A 56 -20.50 -8.80 7.13
N THR A 57 -20.07 -9.50 8.19
CA THR A 57 -20.71 -9.49 9.51
C THR A 57 -19.77 -8.93 10.57
N GLY A 58 -20.27 -8.01 11.41
CA GLY A 58 -19.53 -7.42 12.54
C GLY A 58 -18.83 -6.10 12.23
N PHE A 59 -17.86 -5.75 13.08
CA PHE A 59 -16.92 -4.66 12.84
C PHE A 59 -15.82 -5.20 11.90
N GLY A 60 -15.84 -4.75 10.65
CA GLY A 60 -14.91 -5.18 9.61
C GLY A 60 -14.01 -4.03 9.20
N LEU A 61 -12.70 -4.22 9.37
CA LEU A 61 -11.66 -3.32 8.91
C LEU A 61 -11.02 -3.91 7.65
N THR A 62 -10.85 -3.11 6.61
CA THR A 62 -10.08 -3.43 5.40
C THR A 62 -9.14 -2.28 5.07
N TRP A 63 -8.16 -2.48 4.19
CA TRP A 63 -7.21 -1.44 3.84
C TRP A 63 -6.68 -1.56 2.40
N ASN A 64 -6.49 -0.40 1.76
CA ASN A 64 -5.78 -0.23 0.49
C ASN A 64 -4.49 0.53 0.77
N GLY A 65 -3.54 0.49 -0.15
CA GLY A 65 -2.37 1.32 -0.04
C GLY A 65 -1.61 1.48 -1.35
N VAL A 66 -0.67 2.41 -1.30
CA VAL A 66 0.29 2.66 -2.37
C VAL A 66 1.67 2.31 -1.85
N LEU A 67 2.24 1.21 -2.34
CA LEU A 67 3.61 0.79 -2.06
C LEU A 67 4.52 1.46 -3.09
N GLY A 68 5.37 2.37 -2.64
CA GLY A 68 6.27 3.16 -3.47
C GLY A 68 7.73 2.81 -3.26
N MET A 69 8.52 3.04 -4.30
CA MET A 69 9.97 3.09 -4.21
C MET A 69 10.50 4.22 -5.09
N GLN A 70 11.36 5.07 -4.52
CA GLN A 70 12.08 6.09 -5.25
C GLN A 70 13.49 6.30 -4.69
N PRO A 71 14.46 6.75 -5.48
CA PRO A 71 15.79 7.06 -4.97
C PRO A 71 15.78 8.40 -4.21
N ILE A 72 16.24 8.40 -2.96
CA ILE A 72 16.53 9.60 -2.17
C ILE A 72 18.01 9.54 -1.78
N ASP A 73 18.78 10.59 -2.12
CA ASP A 73 20.23 10.65 -1.89
C ASP A 73 20.99 9.42 -2.43
N GLY A 74 20.54 8.90 -3.58
CA GLY A 74 21.15 7.74 -4.24
C GLY A 74 20.85 6.39 -3.56
N ARG A 75 19.91 6.36 -2.60
CA ARG A 75 19.48 5.14 -1.90
C ARG A 75 17.99 4.89 -2.15
N PRO A 76 17.55 3.63 -2.27
CA PRO A 76 16.13 3.33 -2.39
C PRO A 76 15.42 3.72 -1.08
N HIS A 77 14.42 4.59 -1.19
CA HIS A 77 13.44 4.85 -0.16
C HIS A 77 12.18 4.08 -0.52
N ILE A 78 11.75 3.19 0.39
CA ILE A 78 10.64 2.27 0.15
C ILE A 78 9.62 2.50 1.26
N SER A 79 8.38 2.78 0.90
CA SER A 79 7.33 3.02 1.87
C SER A 79 5.96 2.63 1.34
N VAL A 80 5.00 2.47 2.25
CA VAL A 80 3.60 2.23 1.90
C VAL A 80 2.70 3.18 2.66
N SER A 81 1.91 3.93 1.91
CA SER A 81 0.81 4.74 2.43
C SER A 81 -0.45 3.88 2.47
N MET A 82 -1.01 3.68 3.66
CA MET A 82 -2.14 2.81 3.92
C MET A 82 -3.40 3.60 4.29
N PHE A 83 -4.51 3.26 3.63
CA PHE A 83 -5.84 3.80 3.86
C PHE A 83 -6.73 2.71 4.45
N PHE A 84 -7.34 2.99 5.60
CA PHE A 84 -8.19 2.04 6.29
C PHE A 84 -9.66 2.37 6.09
N TYR A 85 -10.49 1.33 6.02
CA TYR A 85 -11.93 1.47 5.79
C TYR A 85 -12.72 0.61 6.75
N SER A 86 -13.85 1.15 7.21
CA SER A 86 -14.87 0.40 7.93
C SER A 86 -16.19 0.56 7.21
N ARG A 87 -16.81 -0.56 6.80
CA ARG A 87 -18.05 -0.58 6.01
C ARG A 87 -17.96 0.21 4.70
N GLY A 88 -16.79 0.23 4.08
CA GLY A 88 -16.52 0.92 2.81
C GLY A 88 -16.17 2.40 2.94
N GLU A 89 -16.31 2.98 4.13
CA GLU A 89 -15.98 4.38 4.43
C GLU A 89 -14.54 4.50 4.95
N ARG A 90 -13.78 5.46 4.42
CA ARG A 90 -12.40 5.72 4.84
C ARG A 90 -12.35 6.25 6.27
N ILE A 91 -11.50 5.64 7.08
CA ILE A 91 -11.15 6.10 8.43
C ILE A 91 -10.12 7.21 8.31
N ARG A 92 -10.39 8.34 8.97
CA ARG A 92 -9.53 9.52 8.97
C ARG A 92 -9.33 10.07 10.38
N LEU A 93 -8.25 10.82 10.58
CA LEU A 93 -8.11 11.66 11.76
C LEU A 93 -9.19 12.76 11.75
N ALA A 94 -9.77 13.07 12.91
CA ALA A 94 -10.97 13.90 13.01
C ALA A 94 -10.79 15.35 12.52
N GLU A 95 -9.56 15.86 12.52
CA GLU A 95 -9.23 17.26 12.17
C GLU A 95 -8.65 17.40 10.76
N HIS A 96 -8.63 16.31 9.97
CA HIS A 96 -7.97 16.28 8.66
C HIS A 96 -8.91 15.80 7.56
N ASP A 97 -8.88 16.48 6.42
CA ASP A 97 -9.68 16.14 5.23
C ASP A 97 -9.20 14.81 4.59
N GLY A 98 -7.92 14.49 4.76
CA GLY A 98 -7.31 13.23 4.36
C GLY A 98 -6.23 12.80 5.35
N SER A 99 -6.17 11.49 5.63
CA SER A 99 -5.07 10.91 6.41
C SER A 99 -4.79 9.48 5.98
N TYR A 100 -3.59 9.01 6.31
CA TYR A 100 -3.11 7.65 6.04
C TYR A 100 -2.13 7.22 7.12
N ILE A 101 -1.86 5.92 7.21
CA ILE A 101 -0.73 5.39 7.98
C ILE A 101 0.43 5.18 7.02
N GLU A 102 1.62 5.64 7.38
CA GLU A 102 2.82 5.40 6.60
C GLU A 102 3.70 4.35 7.27
N LEU A 103 4.12 3.35 6.51
CA LEU A 103 5.16 2.42 6.92
C LEU A 103 6.37 2.57 6.00
N GLU A 104 7.57 2.56 6.56
CA GLU A 104 8.82 2.65 5.82
C GLU A 104 9.60 1.33 5.97
N LEU A 105 10.15 0.82 4.86
CA LEU A 105 11.06 -0.31 4.89
C LEU A 105 12.51 0.20 4.97
N ASP A 106 13.12 0.05 6.14
CA ASP A 106 14.56 0.23 6.30
C ASP A 106 15.28 -1.03 5.81
N GLY A 107 15.75 -1.01 4.56
CA GLY A 107 16.44 -2.13 3.97
C GLY A 107 16.69 -2.04 2.46
N ARG A 108 16.74 -3.21 1.83
CA ARG A 108 17.06 -3.38 0.41
C ARG A 108 15.79 -3.73 -0.37
N LEU A 109 15.88 -3.60 -1.69
CA LEU A 109 14.81 -3.95 -2.63
C LEU A 109 14.46 -5.45 -2.67
N ASP A 110 15.24 -6.29 -1.99
CA ASP A 110 15.00 -7.73 -1.82
C ASP A 110 14.04 -8.04 -0.66
N GLY A 111 13.48 -7.02 0.00
CA GLY A 111 12.52 -7.19 1.09
C GLY A 111 13.12 -7.62 2.44
N SER A 112 14.45 -7.80 2.54
CA SER A 112 15.13 -8.28 3.77
C SER A 112 15.26 -7.24 4.91
N GLY A 113 14.62 -6.08 4.77
CA GLY A 113 14.66 -4.99 5.74
C GLY A 113 13.72 -5.13 6.92
N THR A 114 13.63 -4.06 7.71
CA THR A 114 12.66 -3.93 8.81
C THR A 114 11.68 -2.82 8.52
N TRP A 115 10.39 -3.14 8.59
CA TRP A 115 9.33 -2.14 8.51
C TRP A 115 9.24 -1.34 9.80
N ARG A 116 9.15 -0.02 9.65
CA ARG A 116 8.97 0.97 10.71
C ARG A 116 7.63 1.65 10.53
N ASP A 117 6.89 1.77 11.61
CA ASP A 117 5.65 2.53 11.67
C ASP A 117 5.98 4.02 11.88
N LEU A 118 5.61 4.87 10.91
CA LEU A 118 5.76 6.32 11.01
C LEU A 118 4.51 6.99 11.58
N GLY A 119 3.43 6.24 11.78
CA GLY A 119 2.17 6.68 12.38
C GLY A 119 1.18 7.24 11.36
N TRP A 120 0.16 7.91 11.89
CA TRP A 120 -0.84 8.61 11.10
C TRP A 120 -0.28 9.94 10.60
N LEU A 121 -0.38 10.16 9.29
CA LEU A 121 0.02 11.39 8.60
C LEU A 121 -1.19 12.04 7.93
N GLU A 122 -1.12 13.36 7.79
CA GLU A 122 -2.05 14.17 7.03
C GLU A 122 -1.73 14.08 5.53
N ASP A 123 -2.77 14.00 4.70
CA ASP A 123 -2.67 14.16 3.25
C ASP A 123 -2.82 15.65 2.91
N GLU A 124 -1.75 16.42 3.14
CA GLU A 124 -1.75 17.89 3.02
C GLU A 124 -2.06 18.39 1.59
N TYR A 125 -1.85 17.54 0.58
CA TYR A 125 -1.97 17.90 -0.83
C TYR A 125 -3.15 17.25 -1.53
N GLY A 126 -3.97 16.47 -0.82
CA GLY A 126 -5.09 15.73 -1.40
C GLY A 126 -4.64 14.70 -2.45
N GLU A 127 -3.40 14.20 -2.35
CA GLU A 127 -2.86 13.22 -3.31
C GLU A 127 -3.71 11.95 -3.33
N TYR A 128 -4.39 11.66 -2.22
CA TYR A 128 -5.13 10.43 -2.01
C TYR A 128 -6.65 10.62 -1.96
N GLU A 129 -7.20 11.73 -2.47
CA GLU A 129 -8.66 11.93 -2.57
C GLU A 129 -9.35 10.78 -3.34
N SER A 130 -8.65 10.19 -4.32
CA SER A 130 -9.17 9.06 -5.10
C SER A 130 -9.37 7.77 -4.30
N TYR A 131 -8.81 7.68 -3.08
CA TYR A 131 -8.92 6.53 -2.18
C TYR A 131 -10.03 6.68 -1.14
N ASP A 132 -11.02 7.53 -1.34
CA ASP A 132 -12.06 7.80 -0.33
C ASP A 132 -13.07 6.68 -0.10
N ARG A 133 -13.12 5.71 -1.03
CA ARG A 133 -13.99 4.53 -0.91
C ARG A 133 -13.22 3.25 -1.15
N TRP A 134 -13.72 2.19 -0.52
CA TRP A 134 -13.30 0.84 -0.84
C TRP A 134 -14.02 0.34 -2.10
N GLU A 135 -13.26 -0.05 -3.13
CA GLU A 135 -13.76 -0.70 -4.36
C GLU A 135 -13.18 -2.11 -4.54
#